data_AF-A0A3A0D658-F1
#
_entry.id   AF-A0A3A0D658-F1
#
_cell.length_a   1.000
_cell.length_b   1.000
_cell.length_c   1.000
_cell.angle_alpha   90.00
_cell.angle_beta   90.00
_cell.angle_gamma   90.00
#
_symmetry.space_group_name_H-M   'P 1'
#
loop_
_entity.id
_entity.type
_entity.pdbx_description
1 polymer ?
#
loop_
_entity_poly.entity_id
_entity_poly.type
_entity_poly.pdbx_seq_one_letter_code
_entity_poly.pdbx_strand_id
1 'polypeptide(L)'
;MLHATVTAPTFTDQIVDTNVTYTYEIAAVNPSNMESTPSTAVSARVLVVASALPRDGSTVRLRFNSVVAVASAENLANYTVPGLDVLDASLEAGGNSVLLTTSPHTIGQPYRIVVNGVTSTTGTLIQPDSQTVFVAGLAPGLYAEYFNDPVTSAQPNTDSLLPENLVATRVDPRIDTGPSGMNWPATGSPIPDTVHNDYFSVRWTGRLGSLAAGEYRISIQASDGIRVWIWPLGESRPQTPLIDRWMNSSFNTFTAPTTLAGDTSYNLQVEYYETTGSASAFVRWTLPGQVSSAVIPTSQLSLPVDLETSAPQVTDVFGASAHWTPAFIDHLRTQGLGDGGVAVPLGGTSSVLPWSNLNQIRVRFDSDVIVGADDLTVGGVNVASYGIVGFDYDYATLTATWTLAEPIAFDRATVALAPTVTDLAYNSIAGPLSSVVRVATGDVTGDGTIDLADRTSGLAAQFTSIGHANYLASRDLTGDGVINLSDLVILQQRFGETLPAAGPSAAASAVLVHRVVADAERTTSARPIRASRVATAQRAVAAIDRTIGQETNAVAEGTSKLTAHRARRIARAAVDAVWDGAGFGA
;
A
#
# COMPACT_ATOMS: atom_id res chain seq x y z
N MET A 1 -24.07 21.92 -51.18
CA MET A 1 -25.26 21.06 -51.29
C MET A 1 -24.89 19.89 -52.18
N LEU A 2 -25.00 18.67 -51.67
CA LEU A 2 -24.88 17.45 -52.46
C LEU A 2 -26.31 17.06 -52.88
N HIS A 3 -26.57 16.85 -54.17
CA HIS A 3 -27.88 16.41 -54.65
C HIS A 3 -27.78 14.92 -55.02
N ALA A 4 -28.67 14.11 -54.48
CA ALA A 4 -28.77 12.68 -54.81
C ALA A 4 -30.20 12.38 -55.29
N THR A 5 -30.34 11.83 -56.50
CA THR A 5 -31.63 11.36 -57.00
C THR A 5 -31.82 9.90 -56.64
N VAL A 6 -32.86 9.60 -55.86
CA VAL A 6 -33.25 8.23 -55.48
C VAL A 6 -34.59 7.85 -56.08
N THR A 7 -34.69 6.61 -56.55
CA THR A 7 -35.94 6.01 -57.07
C THR A 7 -36.64 5.11 -56.04
N ALA A 8 -36.00 4.86 -54.90
CA ALA A 8 -36.52 4.06 -53.80
C ALA A 8 -37.16 4.95 -52.71
N PRO A 9 -38.12 4.44 -51.92
CA PRO A 9 -38.75 5.18 -50.82
C PRO A 9 -37.79 5.46 -49.64
N THR A 10 -36.56 4.97 -49.71
CA THR A 10 -35.53 5.10 -48.69
C THR A 10 -34.22 5.56 -49.31
N PHE A 11 -33.55 6.50 -48.66
CA PHE A 11 -32.20 6.95 -48.98
C PHE A 11 -31.29 6.74 -47.77
N THR A 12 -30.07 6.26 -48.00
CA THR A 12 -29.03 6.16 -46.98
C THR A 12 -27.83 6.97 -47.44
N ASP A 13 -27.47 7.99 -46.67
CA ASP A 13 -26.26 8.75 -46.90
C ASP A 13 -25.05 7.99 -46.36
N GLN A 14 -24.17 7.54 -47.25
CA GLN A 14 -22.97 6.78 -46.89
C GLN A 14 -21.72 7.65 -46.73
N ILE A 15 -21.82 8.97 -46.99
CA ILE A 15 -20.68 9.89 -46.98
C ILE A 15 -20.94 10.99 -45.95
N VAL A 16 -20.91 10.60 -44.68
CA VAL A 16 -21.15 11.48 -43.54
C VAL A 16 -19.92 11.57 -42.65
N ASP A 17 -19.61 12.77 -42.18
CA ASP A 17 -18.57 13.05 -41.20
C ASP A 17 -19.19 13.03 -39.80
N THR A 18 -18.55 12.26 -38.91
CA THR A 18 -18.90 12.10 -37.50
C THR A 18 -19.06 13.40 -36.70
N ASN A 19 -18.40 14.49 -37.11
CA ASN A 19 -18.45 15.78 -36.41
C ASN A 19 -19.38 16.81 -37.07
N VAL A 20 -20.07 16.44 -38.15
CA VAL A 20 -20.91 17.35 -38.92
C VAL A 20 -22.39 17.05 -38.67
N THR A 21 -23.18 18.10 -38.46
CA THR A 21 -24.64 17.99 -38.46
C THR A 21 -25.13 18.18 -39.89
N TYR A 22 -25.78 17.16 -40.43
CA TYR A 22 -26.35 17.21 -41.77
C TYR A 22 -27.80 17.63 -41.69
N THR A 23 -28.25 18.39 -42.68
CA THR A 23 -29.65 18.77 -42.83
C THR A 23 -30.14 18.23 -44.16
N TYR A 24 -31.21 17.44 -44.12
CA TYR A 24 -31.79 16.76 -45.26
C TYR A 24 -33.16 17.36 -45.60
N GLU A 25 -33.36 17.66 -46.87
CA GLU A 25 -34.63 18.05 -47.46
C GLU A 25 -34.88 17.17 -48.68
N ILE A 26 -36.14 16.85 -48.95
CA ILE A 26 -36.54 15.99 -50.07
C ILE A 26 -37.48 16.77 -50.99
N ALA A 27 -37.18 16.78 -52.28
CA ALA A 27 -38.07 17.29 -53.32
C ALA A 27 -38.38 16.19 -54.33
N ALA A 28 -39.61 16.16 -54.85
CA ALA A 28 -39.99 15.26 -55.93
C ALA A 28 -39.51 15.82 -57.28
N VAL A 29 -38.94 14.96 -58.13
CA VAL A 29 -38.48 15.34 -59.48
C VAL A 29 -39.37 14.70 -60.54
N ASN A 30 -39.88 15.49 -61.47
CA ASN A 30 -40.71 14.97 -62.58
C ASN A 30 -39.85 14.52 -63.79
N PRO A 31 -40.43 13.86 -64.82
CA PRO A 31 -39.69 13.40 -66.01
C PRO A 31 -39.02 14.49 -66.84
N SER A 32 -39.31 15.77 -66.57
CA SER A 32 -38.69 16.93 -67.21
C SER A 32 -37.60 17.57 -66.33
N ASN A 33 -37.14 16.87 -65.29
CA ASN A 33 -36.16 17.34 -64.30
C ASN A 33 -36.59 18.61 -63.52
N MET A 34 -37.89 18.84 -63.37
CA MET A 34 -38.41 19.91 -62.51
C MET A 34 -38.60 19.39 -61.08
N GLU A 35 -38.05 20.11 -60.09
CA GLU A 35 -38.18 19.83 -58.66
C GLU A 35 -39.45 20.46 -58.06
N SER A 36 -40.08 19.77 -57.11
CA SER A 36 -41.14 20.34 -56.26
C SER A 36 -40.57 21.30 -55.21
N THR A 37 -41.46 21.94 -54.44
CA THR A 37 -41.04 22.56 -53.17
C THR A 37 -40.40 21.48 -52.27
N PRO A 38 -39.24 21.77 -51.63
CA PRO A 38 -38.61 20.84 -50.71
C PRO A 38 -39.48 20.58 -49.46
N SER A 39 -39.30 19.41 -48.85
CA SER A 39 -39.87 19.07 -47.55
C SER A 39 -39.32 20.00 -46.45
N THR A 40 -39.93 19.95 -45.27
CA THR A 40 -39.30 20.50 -44.07
C THR A 40 -37.94 19.81 -43.85
N ALA A 41 -36.92 20.62 -43.58
CA ALA A 41 -35.59 20.17 -43.21
C ALA A 41 -35.62 19.26 -41.98
N VAL A 42 -34.92 18.13 -42.07
CA VAL A 42 -34.63 17.24 -40.93
C VAL A 42 -33.13 17.24 -40.69
N SER A 43 -32.72 17.64 -39.49
CA SER A 43 -31.32 17.56 -39.10
C SER A 43 -31.01 16.18 -38.50
N ALA A 44 -29.89 15.59 -38.91
CA ALA A 44 -29.39 14.35 -38.36
C ALA A 44 -27.90 14.49 -38.01
N ARG A 45 -27.51 13.82 -36.92
CA ARG A 45 -26.11 13.62 -36.52
C ARG A 45 -25.80 12.13 -36.56
N VAL A 46 -24.57 11.81 -36.94
CA VAL A 46 -24.05 10.45 -36.81
C VAL A 46 -24.01 10.10 -35.31
N LEU A 47 -24.58 8.94 -34.95
CA LEU A 47 -24.47 8.42 -33.60
C LEU A 47 -23.00 8.03 -33.35
N VAL A 48 -22.39 8.59 -32.31
CA VAL A 48 -21.01 8.28 -31.93
C VAL A 48 -20.91 8.03 -30.43
N VAL A 49 -19.90 7.25 -30.04
CA VAL A 49 -19.41 7.22 -28.66
C VAL A 49 -18.66 8.52 -28.41
N ALA A 50 -19.24 9.39 -27.59
CA ALA A 50 -18.68 10.70 -27.24
C ALA A 50 -17.53 10.59 -26.24
N SER A 51 -17.61 9.67 -25.28
CA SER A 51 -16.56 9.47 -24.26
C SER A 51 -16.65 8.11 -23.59
N ALA A 52 -15.53 7.67 -23.01
CA ALA A 52 -15.46 6.58 -22.04
C ALA A 52 -14.75 7.09 -20.77
N LEU A 53 -15.42 6.96 -19.62
CA LEU A 53 -14.89 7.38 -18.34
C LEU A 53 -14.86 6.21 -17.37
N PRO A 54 -13.68 5.78 -16.88
CA PRO A 54 -13.62 4.77 -15.83
C PRO A 54 -14.29 5.34 -14.58
N ARG A 55 -15.06 4.51 -13.88
CA ARG A 55 -15.81 4.89 -12.67
C ARG A 55 -15.22 4.25 -11.43
N ASP A 56 -14.72 3.03 -11.58
CA ASP A 56 -13.95 2.28 -10.59
C ASP A 56 -13.05 1.25 -11.30
N GLY A 57 -12.50 0.30 -10.53
CA GLY A 57 -11.63 -0.77 -11.03
C GLY A 57 -12.30 -1.82 -11.90
N SER A 58 -13.61 -1.73 -12.16
CA SER A 58 -14.38 -2.70 -12.93
C SER A 58 -15.51 -2.11 -13.75
N THR A 59 -15.75 -0.80 -13.67
CA THR A 59 -16.84 -0.15 -14.40
C THR A 59 -16.36 1.05 -15.21
N VAL A 60 -16.94 1.21 -16.40
CA VAL A 60 -16.65 2.31 -17.32
C VAL A 60 -17.96 2.85 -17.89
N ARG A 61 -18.15 4.17 -17.81
CA ARG A 61 -19.30 4.87 -18.38
C ARG A 61 -18.98 5.26 -19.82
N LEU A 62 -19.73 4.70 -20.76
CA LEU A 62 -19.75 5.09 -22.17
C LEU A 62 -20.87 6.09 -22.41
N ARG A 63 -20.54 7.23 -23.00
CA ARG A 63 -21.54 8.22 -23.38
C ARG A 63 -21.70 8.28 -24.89
N PHE A 64 -22.94 8.43 -25.33
CA PHE A 64 -23.31 8.67 -26.71
C PHE A 64 -23.72 10.13 -26.92
N ASN A 65 -23.54 10.64 -28.13
CA ASN A 65 -23.97 12.00 -28.48
C ASN A 65 -25.50 12.16 -28.66
N SER A 66 -26.28 11.09 -28.48
CA SER A 66 -27.74 11.05 -28.59
C SER A 66 -28.33 9.98 -27.65
N VAL A 67 -29.65 10.03 -27.41
CA VAL A 67 -30.36 9.00 -26.66
C VAL A 67 -30.37 7.70 -27.47
N VAL A 68 -30.02 6.59 -26.83
CA VAL A 68 -29.91 5.25 -27.43
C VAL A 68 -31.07 4.35 -27.02
N ALA A 69 -31.40 3.40 -27.89
CA ALA A 69 -32.46 2.43 -27.64
C ALA A 69 -31.98 1.37 -26.64
N VAL A 70 -32.72 1.21 -25.54
CA VAL A 70 -32.42 0.27 -24.43
C VAL A 70 -32.02 -1.12 -24.93
N ALA A 71 -32.80 -1.69 -25.85
CA ALA A 71 -32.55 -3.04 -26.37
C ALA A 71 -31.18 -3.21 -27.07
N SER A 72 -30.67 -2.14 -27.69
CA SER A 72 -29.35 -2.15 -28.32
C SER A 72 -28.23 -1.76 -27.35
N ALA A 73 -28.54 -0.88 -26.38
CA ALA A 73 -27.58 -0.33 -25.44
C ALA A 73 -27.23 -1.30 -24.29
N GLU A 74 -28.15 -2.18 -23.93
CA GLU A 74 -27.96 -3.20 -22.89
C GLU A 74 -27.57 -4.57 -23.45
N ASN A 75 -27.35 -4.65 -24.77
CA ASN A 75 -26.86 -5.87 -25.41
C ASN A 75 -25.34 -5.95 -25.30
N LEU A 76 -24.81 -6.82 -24.43
CA LEU A 76 -23.36 -7.00 -24.22
C LEU A 76 -22.58 -7.26 -25.52
N ALA A 77 -23.17 -7.95 -26.50
CA ALA A 77 -22.50 -8.28 -27.76
C ALA A 77 -22.12 -7.05 -28.60
N ASN A 78 -22.66 -5.89 -28.26
CA ASN A 78 -22.35 -4.61 -28.90
C ASN A 78 -21.07 -3.96 -28.36
N TYR A 79 -20.46 -4.51 -27.30
CA TYR A 79 -19.30 -3.94 -26.63
C TYR A 79 -18.15 -4.95 -26.55
N THR A 80 -16.99 -4.54 -27.05
CA THR A 80 -15.74 -5.30 -26.89
C THR A 80 -14.68 -4.42 -26.28
N VAL A 81 -14.05 -4.90 -25.21
CA VAL A 81 -12.93 -4.22 -24.57
C VAL A 81 -11.74 -5.18 -24.58
N PRO A 82 -10.87 -5.16 -25.60
CA PRO A 82 -9.77 -6.11 -25.68
C PRO A 82 -8.91 -6.07 -24.41
N GLY A 83 -8.75 -7.23 -23.77
CA GLY A 83 -8.05 -7.36 -22.49
C GLY A 83 -8.96 -7.34 -21.26
N LEU A 84 -10.28 -7.15 -21.42
CA LEU A 84 -11.28 -7.22 -20.36
C LEU A 84 -12.52 -8.00 -20.84
N ASP A 85 -13.13 -8.77 -19.94
CA ASP A 85 -14.44 -9.37 -20.18
C ASP A 85 -15.53 -8.33 -19.92
N VAL A 86 -16.49 -8.15 -20.83
CA VAL A 86 -17.67 -7.30 -20.58
C VAL A 86 -18.74 -8.15 -19.91
N LEU A 87 -19.06 -7.85 -18.66
CA LEU A 87 -19.92 -8.65 -17.79
C LEU A 87 -21.35 -8.11 -17.72
N ASP A 88 -21.53 -6.81 -17.88
CA ASP A 88 -22.84 -6.15 -17.90
C ASP A 88 -22.82 -4.86 -18.71
N ALA A 89 -23.98 -4.45 -19.22
CA ALA A 89 -24.21 -3.17 -19.87
C ALA A 89 -25.59 -2.64 -19.47
N SER A 90 -25.62 -1.55 -18.70
CA SER A 90 -26.87 -0.95 -18.19
C SER A 90 -27.03 0.48 -18.67
N LEU A 91 -28.21 0.82 -19.20
CA LEU A 91 -28.51 2.17 -19.66
C LEU A 91 -28.85 3.08 -18.47
N GLU A 92 -28.10 4.17 -18.30
CA GLU A 92 -28.29 5.10 -17.20
C GLU A 92 -29.49 6.05 -17.43
N ALA A 93 -29.99 6.63 -16.32
CA ALA A 93 -31.04 7.64 -16.36
C ALA A 93 -30.62 8.84 -17.23
N GLY A 94 -31.41 9.15 -18.26
CA GLY A 94 -31.07 10.11 -19.33
C GLY A 94 -30.93 9.47 -20.70
N GLY A 95 -30.69 8.15 -20.74
CA GLY A 95 -30.78 7.31 -21.94
C GLY A 95 -29.69 7.54 -22.98
N ASN A 96 -28.66 8.32 -22.67
CA ASN A 96 -27.52 8.61 -23.56
C ASN A 96 -26.19 8.06 -23.03
N SER A 97 -26.19 7.36 -21.90
CA SER A 97 -24.99 6.77 -21.29
C SER A 97 -25.25 5.33 -20.89
N VAL A 98 -24.29 4.46 -21.16
CA VAL A 98 -24.27 3.05 -20.77
C VAL A 98 -23.14 2.85 -19.78
N LEU A 99 -23.45 2.29 -18.61
CA LEU A 99 -22.45 1.82 -17.67
C LEU A 99 -22.10 0.37 -18.03
N LEU A 100 -20.86 0.15 -18.45
CA LEU A 100 -20.34 -1.21 -18.60
C LEU A 100 -19.72 -1.68 -17.29
N THR A 101 -20.02 -2.91 -16.92
CA THR A 101 -19.26 -3.66 -15.92
C THR A 101 -18.36 -4.64 -16.65
N THR A 102 -17.09 -4.71 -16.29
CA THR A 102 -16.11 -5.59 -16.89
C THR A 102 -15.37 -6.42 -15.85
N SER A 103 -14.49 -7.33 -16.30
CA SER A 103 -13.42 -7.86 -15.44
C SER A 103 -12.55 -6.73 -14.88
N PRO A 104 -11.82 -6.96 -13.77
CA PRO A 104 -10.97 -5.95 -13.15
C PRO A 104 -9.99 -5.30 -14.13
N HIS A 105 -9.88 -3.98 -14.06
CA HIS A 105 -8.98 -3.18 -14.86
C HIS A 105 -7.55 -3.17 -14.30
N THR A 106 -6.55 -3.07 -15.17
CA THR A 106 -5.16 -2.76 -14.80
C THR A 106 -4.96 -1.26 -14.74
N ILE A 107 -4.55 -0.72 -13.59
CA ILE A 107 -4.33 0.71 -13.35
C ILE A 107 -3.28 1.26 -14.33
N GLY A 108 -3.50 2.48 -14.84
CA GLY A 108 -2.67 3.13 -15.86
C GLY A 108 -2.78 2.53 -17.27
N GLN A 109 -3.42 1.37 -17.43
CA GLN A 109 -3.54 0.71 -18.73
C GLN A 109 -4.58 1.40 -19.60
N PRO A 110 -4.22 1.88 -20.81
CA PRO A 110 -5.20 2.33 -21.78
C PRO A 110 -5.95 1.12 -22.35
N TYR A 111 -7.26 1.12 -22.18
CA TYR A 111 -8.17 0.18 -22.80
C TYR A 111 -8.90 0.85 -23.95
N ARG A 112 -8.94 0.14 -25.09
CA ARG A 112 -9.79 0.50 -26.21
C ARG A 112 -11.15 -0.14 -26.02
N ILE A 113 -12.21 0.62 -26.17
CA ILE A 113 -13.57 0.10 -26.29
C ILE A 113 -13.96 0.16 -27.76
N VAL A 114 -14.47 -0.95 -28.27
CA VAL A 114 -15.08 -1.06 -29.59
C VAL A 114 -16.59 -1.22 -29.40
N VAL A 115 -17.37 -0.37 -30.05
CA VAL A 115 -18.83 -0.34 -29.98
C VAL A 115 -19.42 -0.61 -31.37
N ASN A 116 -20.33 -1.57 -31.43
CA ASN A 116 -21.03 -2.01 -32.62
C ASN A 116 -22.54 -2.10 -32.33
N GLY A 117 -23.40 -2.04 -33.34
CA GLY A 117 -24.81 -2.45 -33.18
C GLY A 117 -25.73 -1.57 -32.32
N VAL A 118 -25.21 -0.54 -31.63
CA VAL A 118 -26.01 0.40 -30.83
C VAL A 118 -26.83 1.32 -31.75
N THR A 119 -28.11 1.51 -31.44
CA THR A 119 -29.02 2.38 -32.20
C THR A 119 -29.54 3.53 -31.35
N SER A 120 -29.79 4.69 -31.97
CA SER A 120 -30.52 5.78 -31.33
C SER A 120 -32.00 5.42 -31.18
N THR A 121 -32.74 6.14 -30.34
CA THR A 121 -34.21 6.00 -30.26
C THR A 121 -34.92 6.39 -31.57
N THR A 122 -34.24 7.11 -32.46
CA THR A 122 -34.72 7.46 -33.81
C THR A 122 -34.33 6.43 -34.87
N GLY A 123 -33.65 5.34 -34.49
CA GLY A 123 -33.26 4.24 -35.38
C GLY A 123 -31.92 4.41 -36.09
N THR A 124 -31.13 5.43 -35.76
CA THR A 124 -29.79 5.65 -36.34
C THR A 124 -28.81 4.65 -35.73
N LEU A 125 -28.18 3.82 -36.58
CA LEU A 125 -27.16 2.86 -36.15
C LEU A 125 -25.80 3.55 -35.95
N ILE A 126 -25.08 3.17 -34.91
CA ILE A 126 -23.68 3.58 -34.72
C ILE A 126 -22.81 3.02 -35.85
N GLN A 127 -21.80 3.78 -36.26
CA GLN A 127 -20.85 3.27 -37.25
C GLN A 127 -20.17 2.00 -36.71
N PRO A 128 -20.06 0.92 -37.52
CA PRO A 128 -19.31 -0.26 -37.13
C PRO A 128 -17.88 0.08 -36.73
N ASP A 129 -17.36 -0.65 -35.75
CA ASP A 129 -16.03 -0.45 -35.16
C ASP A 129 -15.80 0.97 -34.63
N SER A 130 -16.86 1.61 -34.10
CA SER A 130 -16.71 2.87 -33.39
C SER A 130 -15.86 2.65 -32.15
N GLN A 131 -14.85 3.49 -31.96
CA GLN A 131 -13.87 3.29 -30.90
C GLN A 131 -13.76 4.49 -29.98
N THR A 132 -13.53 4.19 -28.72
CA THR A 132 -13.07 5.17 -27.74
C THR A 132 -12.01 4.52 -26.86
N VAL A 133 -11.34 5.33 -26.05
CA VAL A 133 -10.31 4.85 -25.13
C VAL A 133 -10.60 5.37 -23.74
N PHE A 134 -10.31 4.55 -22.74
CA PHE A 134 -10.20 4.99 -21.36
C PHE A 134 -8.87 4.49 -20.79
N VAL A 135 -8.34 5.20 -19.82
CA VAL A 135 -7.17 4.73 -19.05
C VAL A 135 -7.71 4.27 -17.72
N ALA A 136 -7.59 2.98 -17.45
CA ALA A 136 -7.93 2.43 -16.14
C ALA A 136 -7.03 3.00 -15.05
N GLY A 137 -7.43 2.89 -13.79
CA GLY A 137 -6.59 3.43 -12.71
C GLY A 137 -6.79 4.91 -12.46
N LEU A 138 -8.03 5.27 -12.18
CA LEU A 138 -8.34 6.45 -11.41
C LEU A 138 -8.78 5.93 -10.05
N ALA A 139 -7.83 5.62 -9.16
CA ALA A 139 -8.16 5.25 -7.78
C ALA A 139 -9.02 6.39 -7.20
N PRO A 140 -10.21 6.09 -6.66
CA PRO A 140 -11.13 7.11 -6.21
C PRO A 140 -10.52 7.99 -5.12
N GLY A 141 -10.57 9.31 -5.30
CA GLY A 141 -10.06 10.26 -4.32
C GLY A 141 -8.93 11.14 -4.84
N LEU A 142 -8.24 11.80 -3.92
CA LEU A 142 -7.21 12.79 -4.19
C LEU A 142 -5.96 12.45 -3.39
N TYR A 143 -4.80 12.60 -4.02
CA TYR A 143 -3.51 12.47 -3.36
C TYR A 143 -3.33 13.66 -2.41
N ALA A 144 -3.27 13.38 -1.12
CA ALA A 144 -3.16 14.36 -0.06
C ALA A 144 -1.76 14.35 0.53
N GLU A 145 -1.10 15.50 0.51
CA GLU A 145 0.16 15.77 1.20
C GLU A 145 -0.13 16.54 2.48
N TYR A 146 0.31 16.04 3.63
CA TYR A 146 0.09 16.65 4.96
C TYR A 146 1.40 17.20 5.51
N PHE A 147 1.36 18.44 5.98
CA PHE A 147 2.54 19.19 6.43
C PHE A 147 2.34 19.68 7.86
N ASN A 148 3.37 19.58 8.70
CA ASN A 148 3.39 20.21 10.02
C ASN A 148 4.07 21.57 9.91
N ASP A 149 3.29 22.64 9.91
CA ASP A 149 3.76 23.99 9.66
C ASP A 149 4.51 24.53 10.91
N PRO A 150 5.60 25.29 10.72
CA PRO A 150 6.38 25.82 11.82
C PRO A 150 5.65 26.99 12.49
N VAL A 151 5.64 27.01 13.82
CA VAL A 151 5.01 28.07 14.63
C VAL A 151 5.91 29.32 14.72
N THR A 152 6.67 29.64 13.67
CA THR A 152 7.79 30.60 13.72
C THR A 152 7.43 32.02 13.29
N SER A 153 6.22 32.27 12.77
CA SER A 153 5.83 33.57 12.21
C SER A 153 4.62 34.19 12.93
N ALA A 154 4.47 35.52 12.81
CA ALA A 154 3.28 36.25 13.24
C ALA A 154 2.06 36.05 12.30
N GLN A 155 2.27 35.37 11.17
CA GLN A 155 1.29 35.08 10.12
C GLN A 155 1.47 33.60 9.69
N PRO A 156 0.96 32.63 10.47
CA PRO A 156 1.24 31.20 10.26
C PRO A 156 0.86 30.65 8.87
N ASN A 157 0.11 31.41 8.06
CA ASN A 157 -0.25 31.09 6.68
C ASN A 157 0.88 31.32 5.63
N THR A 158 1.99 31.96 6.00
CA THR A 158 3.10 32.23 5.05
C THR A 158 4.06 31.05 4.91
N ASP A 159 4.09 30.15 5.89
CA ASP A 159 5.08 29.07 6.00
C ASP A 159 4.43 27.69 5.76
N SER A 160 3.25 27.67 5.13
CA SER A 160 2.49 26.46 4.81
C SER A 160 2.95 25.78 3.52
N LEU A 161 2.79 24.45 3.47
CA LEU A 161 3.08 23.58 2.32
C LEU A 161 4.55 23.58 1.88
N LEU A 162 5.47 23.87 2.81
CA LEU A 162 6.90 23.79 2.58
C LEU A 162 7.32 22.31 2.46
N PRO A 163 8.02 21.90 1.40
CA PRO A 163 8.37 20.49 1.17
C PRO A 163 9.10 19.81 2.33
N GLU A 164 9.95 20.55 3.05
CA GLU A 164 10.69 20.08 4.22
C GLU A 164 9.80 19.74 5.43
N ASN A 165 8.55 20.19 5.43
CA ASN A 165 7.59 20.00 6.51
C ASN A 165 6.56 18.90 6.19
N LEU A 166 6.71 18.18 5.07
CA LEU A 166 5.86 17.05 4.73
C LEU A 166 6.04 15.93 5.77
N VAL A 167 4.94 15.49 6.38
CA VAL A 167 4.95 14.47 7.44
C VAL A 167 4.14 13.23 7.12
N ALA A 168 3.18 13.33 6.19
CA ALA A 168 2.40 12.19 5.75
C ALA A 168 1.83 12.42 4.35
N THR A 169 1.53 11.32 3.65
CA THR A 169 0.73 11.35 2.43
C THR A 169 -0.36 10.28 2.52
N ARG A 170 -1.53 10.51 1.92
CA ARG A 170 -2.59 9.49 1.81
C ARG A 170 -3.55 9.82 0.67
N VAL A 171 -4.42 8.88 0.31
CA VAL A 171 -5.53 9.13 -0.62
C VAL A 171 -6.78 9.51 0.18
N ASP A 172 -7.28 10.73 -0.02
CA ASP A 172 -8.56 11.14 0.56
C ASP A 172 -9.71 10.95 -0.44
N PRO A 173 -10.76 10.17 -0.10
CA PRO A 173 -11.84 9.88 -1.03
C PRO A 173 -12.68 11.12 -1.38
N ARG A 174 -12.62 12.16 -0.55
CA ARG A 174 -13.31 13.45 -0.72
C ARG A 174 -12.70 14.48 0.24
N ILE A 175 -12.85 15.77 -0.08
CA ILE A 175 -12.54 16.87 0.84
C ILE A 175 -13.84 17.30 1.53
N ASP A 176 -14.16 16.61 2.62
CA ASP A 176 -15.37 16.80 3.44
C ASP A 176 -15.02 16.57 4.92
N THR A 177 -13.96 17.24 5.40
CA THR A 177 -13.29 16.95 6.67
C THR A 177 -13.60 18.02 7.73
N GLY A 178 -13.86 17.58 8.98
CA GLY A 178 -14.17 18.44 10.13
C GLY A 178 -15.10 17.77 11.15
N PRO A 179 -15.44 18.43 12.28
CA PRO A 179 -16.23 17.85 13.37
C PRO A 179 -17.62 17.36 12.95
N SER A 180 -18.19 17.97 11.90
CA SER A 180 -19.49 17.62 11.31
C SER A 180 -19.38 16.82 9.99
N GLY A 181 -18.15 16.59 9.49
CA GLY A 181 -17.83 15.86 8.24
C GLY A 181 -17.24 14.45 8.45
N MET A 182 -17.03 14.05 9.71
CA MET A 182 -16.77 12.67 10.16
C MET A 182 -15.47 11.98 9.66
N ASN A 183 -14.52 12.72 9.06
CA ASN A 183 -13.23 12.17 8.64
C ASN A 183 -12.02 12.66 9.46
N TRP A 184 -12.11 13.77 10.20
CA TRP A 184 -11.06 14.18 11.14
C TRP A 184 -11.56 14.01 12.58
N PRO A 185 -10.77 13.39 13.48
CA PRO A 185 -11.12 13.23 14.87
C PRO A 185 -11.37 14.58 15.57
N ALA A 186 -12.15 14.54 16.65
CA ALA A 186 -12.50 15.72 17.44
C ALA A 186 -11.28 16.45 18.06
N THR A 187 -10.09 15.87 17.95
CA THR A 187 -8.80 16.44 18.35
C THR A 187 -8.31 17.55 17.42
N GLY A 188 -8.88 17.70 16.21
CA GLY A 188 -8.48 18.72 15.23
C GLY A 188 -7.42 18.26 14.24
N SER A 189 -6.65 17.21 14.55
CA SER A 189 -5.64 16.64 13.65
C SER A 189 -6.24 15.68 12.60
N PRO A 190 -5.79 15.75 11.33
CA PRO A 190 -6.22 14.83 10.27
C PRO A 190 -5.66 13.41 10.37
N ILE A 191 -4.50 13.26 11.04
CA ILE A 191 -3.79 12.00 11.28
C ILE A 191 -3.20 12.11 12.70
N PRO A 192 -3.91 11.61 13.73
CA PRO A 192 -3.43 11.66 15.11
C PRO A 192 -2.00 11.14 15.25
N ASP A 193 -1.24 11.74 16.15
CA ASP A 193 0.16 11.43 16.46
C ASP A 193 1.18 11.75 15.34
N THR A 194 0.75 11.96 14.10
CA THR A 194 1.61 12.33 12.96
C THR A 194 1.47 13.79 12.56
N VAL A 195 0.23 14.26 12.37
CA VAL A 195 -0.06 15.65 12.03
C VAL A 195 -0.46 16.39 13.30
N HIS A 196 0.08 17.59 13.50
CA HIS A 196 -0.25 18.41 14.65
C HIS A 196 -1.75 18.75 14.69
N ASN A 197 -2.29 18.99 15.90
CA ASN A 197 -3.68 19.42 16.06
C ASN A 197 -3.93 20.83 15.54
N ASP A 198 -2.89 21.65 15.55
CA ASP A 198 -2.85 23.05 15.13
C ASP A 198 -1.60 23.24 14.25
N TYR A 199 -1.54 24.29 13.45
CA TYR A 199 -0.40 24.61 12.59
C TYR A 199 -0.02 23.46 11.65
N PHE A 200 -0.95 23.12 10.76
CA PHE A 200 -0.71 22.14 9.71
C PHE A 200 -1.31 22.62 8.39
N SER A 201 -0.79 22.10 7.30
CA SER A 201 -1.34 22.35 5.97
C SER A 201 -1.51 21.08 5.18
N VAL A 202 -2.39 21.13 4.17
CA VAL A 202 -2.70 19.99 3.32
C VAL A 202 -2.76 20.43 1.86
N ARG A 203 -2.15 19.66 0.97
CA ARG A 203 -2.35 19.80 -0.49
C ARG A 203 -2.98 18.54 -1.03
N TRP A 204 -4.20 18.67 -1.57
CA TRP A 204 -4.83 17.65 -2.39
C TRP A 204 -4.54 17.88 -3.86
N THR A 205 -4.10 16.85 -4.57
CA THR A 205 -3.91 16.86 -6.02
C THR A 205 -4.63 15.66 -6.64
N GLY A 206 -5.18 15.86 -7.83
CA GLY A 206 -5.85 14.81 -8.57
C GLY A 206 -6.64 15.36 -9.73
N ARG A 207 -7.75 14.70 -10.03
CA ARG A 207 -8.63 15.06 -11.13
C ARG A 207 -10.08 15.12 -10.67
N LEU A 208 -10.83 16.02 -11.29
CA LEU A 208 -12.26 16.19 -11.13
C LEU A 208 -12.96 15.72 -12.42
N GLY A 209 -13.81 14.70 -12.29
CA GLY A 209 -14.78 14.31 -13.31
C GLY A 209 -16.01 15.21 -13.28
N SER A 210 -16.35 15.78 -14.42
CA SER A 210 -17.61 16.52 -14.61
C SER A 210 -18.71 15.58 -15.09
N LEU A 211 -19.97 15.88 -14.74
CA LEU A 211 -21.14 15.07 -15.09
C LEU A 211 -21.89 15.62 -16.32
N ALA A 212 -22.30 16.88 -16.26
CA ALA A 212 -22.99 17.58 -17.34
C ALA A 212 -22.15 18.75 -17.85
N ALA A 213 -22.33 19.14 -19.10
CA ALA A 213 -21.75 20.39 -19.60
C ALA A 213 -22.51 21.59 -19.02
N GLY A 214 -21.79 22.64 -18.62
CA GLY A 214 -22.40 23.88 -18.17
C GLY A 214 -21.64 24.57 -17.04
N GLU A 215 -22.28 25.59 -16.47
CA GLU A 215 -21.73 26.32 -15.33
C GLU A 215 -21.94 25.52 -14.03
N TYR A 216 -20.83 25.07 -13.44
CA TYR A 216 -20.78 24.57 -12.09
C TYR A 216 -20.49 25.73 -11.14
N ARG A 217 -20.94 25.61 -9.89
CA ARG A 217 -20.49 26.47 -8.81
C ARG A 217 -19.71 25.66 -7.79
N ILE A 218 -18.41 25.89 -7.70
CA ILE A 218 -17.57 25.31 -6.64
C ILE A 218 -17.83 26.08 -5.37
N SER A 219 -18.05 25.37 -4.27
CA SER A 219 -18.30 25.91 -2.95
C SER A 219 -17.28 25.34 -1.99
N ILE A 220 -16.56 26.22 -1.29
CA ILE A 220 -15.64 25.84 -0.22
C ILE A 220 -16.19 26.27 1.12
N GLN A 221 -15.83 25.53 2.17
CA GLN A 221 -16.00 25.97 3.55
C GLN A 221 -14.82 25.45 4.34
N ALA A 222 -14.08 26.35 4.98
CA ALA A 222 -12.89 25.97 5.73
C ALA A 222 -12.71 26.86 6.96
N SER A 223 -12.01 26.31 7.93
CA SER A 223 -11.32 27.01 9.01
C SER A 223 -9.97 26.32 9.07
N ASP A 224 -8.84 26.94 8.72
CA ASP A 224 -8.66 28.33 8.27
C ASP A 224 -8.73 28.50 6.74
N GLY A 225 -7.58 28.69 6.09
CA GLY A 225 -7.49 29.16 4.71
C GLY A 225 -7.48 28.03 3.69
N ILE A 226 -8.05 28.28 2.51
CA ILE A 226 -8.19 27.27 1.46
C ILE A 226 -8.12 27.92 0.06
N ARG A 227 -7.52 27.21 -0.90
CA ARG A 227 -7.44 27.61 -2.31
C ARG A 227 -7.80 26.44 -3.20
N VAL A 228 -8.44 26.71 -4.33
CA VAL A 228 -8.88 25.68 -5.29
C VAL A 228 -8.46 26.06 -6.70
N TRP A 229 -7.87 25.12 -7.44
CA TRP A 229 -7.59 25.21 -8.86
C TRP A 229 -8.32 24.08 -9.58
N ILE A 230 -8.97 24.40 -10.70
CA ILE A 230 -9.51 23.44 -11.65
C ILE A 230 -9.07 23.90 -13.03
N TRP A 231 -8.43 23.02 -13.80
CA TRP A 231 -7.95 23.38 -15.15
C TRP A 231 -7.93 22.16 -16.10
N PRO A 232 -7.93 22.37 -17.42
CA PRO A 232 -7.93 21.27 -18.38
C PRO A 232 -6.70 20.36 -18.25
N LEU A 233 -6.85 19.09 -18.61
CA LEU A 233 -5.72 18.18 -18.75
C LEU A 233 -4.80 18.63 -19.89
N GLY A 234 -3.49 18.39 -19.75
CA GLY A 234 -2.49 18.83 -20.73
C GLY A 234 -2.11 20.31 -20.65
N GLU A 235 -2.79 21.09 -19.81
CA GLU A 235 -2.45 22.48 -19.52
C GLU A 235 -1.70 22.59 -18.18
N SER A 236 -0.85 23.62 -18.06
CA SER A 236 -0.18 23.95 -16.79
C SER A 236 -1.14 24.60 -15.81
N ARG A 237 -0.92 24.39 -14.50
CA ARG A 237 -1.75 25.00 -13.45
C ARG A 237 -1.81 26.53 -13.62
N PRO A 238 -3.00 27.15 -13.62
CA PRO A 238 -3.13 28.60 -13.63
C PRO A 238 -2.45 29.25 -12.42
N GLN A 239 -1.86 30.43 -12.61
CA GLN A 239 -1.28 31.20 -11.49
C GLN A 239 -2.35 31.63 -10.49
N THR A 240 -3.53 32.04 -10.97
CA THR A 240 -4.65 32.48 -10.13
C THR A 240 -5.57 31.29 -9.84
N PRO A 241 -5.82 30.94 -8.57
CA PRO A 241 -6.82 29.91 -8.22
C PRO A 241 -8.23 30.34 -8.61
N LEU A 242 -9.10 29.35 -8.83
CA LEU A 242 -10.54 29.56 -9.01
C LEU A 242 -11.17 30.20 -7.76
N ILE A 243 -10.72 29.77 -6.58
CA ILE A 243 -11.08 30.39 -5.30
C ILE A 243 -9.80 30.66 -4.51
N ASP A 244 -9.57 31.91 -4.14
CA ASP A 244 -8.45 32.33 -3.28
C ASP A 244 -8.94 32.80 -1.92
N ARG A 245 -8.79 31.97 -0.89
CA ARG A 245 -9.09 32.31 0.51
C ARG A 245 -7.95 31.91 1.43
N TRP A 246 -6.74 32.33 1.10
CA TRP A 246 -5.53 32.03 1.90
C TRP A 246 -5.35 32.94 3.13
N MET A 247 -6.36 33.02 3.99
CA MET A 247 -6.37 33.87 5.18
C MET A 247 -7.08 33.19 6.35
N ASN A 248 -6.65 33.48 7.58
CA ASN A 248 -7.32 32.97 8.78
C ASN A 248 -8.78 33.39 8.75
N SER A 249 -9.68 32.42 8.89
CA SER A 249 -11.10 32.68 8.80
C SER A 249 -11.87 31.60 9.54
N SER A 250 -12.95 32.01 10.18
CA SER A 250 -13.92 31.06 10.69
C SER A 250 -14.67 30.37 9.53
N PHE A 251 -15.47 29.37 9.88
CA PHE A 251 -16.23 28.46 9.01
C PHE A 251 -17.22 29.14 8.03
N ASN A 252 -16.72 29.90 7.07
CA ASN A 252 -17.47 30.67 6.08
C ASN A 252 -17.54 29.94 4.74
N THR A 253 -18.67 30.08 4.04
CA THR A 253 -18.84 29.52 2.70
C THR A 253 -18.44 30.52 1.64
N PHE A 254 -17.57 30.12 0.71
CA PHE A 254 -17.25 30.91 -0.48
C PHE A 254 -17.50 30.09 -1.74
N THR A 255 -17.93 30.77 -2.80
CA THR A 255 -18.28 30.10 -4.05
C THR A 255 -17.70 30.80 -5.27
N ALA A 256 -17.31 30.05 -6.28
CA ALA A 256 -16.96 30.58 -7.60
C ALA A 256 -17.58 29.74 -8.73
N PRO A 257 -18.04 30.39 -9.82
CA PRO A 257 -18.50 29.68 -11.00
C PRO A 257 -17.31 29.14 -11.82
N THR A 258 -17.47 27.98 -12.44
CA THR A 258 -16.56 27.44 -13.45
C THR A 258 -17.35 26.70 -14.53
N THR A 259 -17.02 26.93 -15.80
CA THR A 259 -17.68 26.25 -16.91
C THR A 259 -16.90 25.01 -17.27
N LEU A 260 -17.52 23.84 -17.13
CA LEU A 260 -16.92 22.55 -17.46
C LEU A 260 -17.67 21.94 -18.65
N ALA A 261 -16.94 21.29 -19.55
CA ALA A 261 -17.52 20.35 -20.50
C ALA A 261 -18.09 19.17 -19.72
N GLY A 262 -19.10 18.48 -20.28
CA GLY A 262 -19.66 17.29 -19.63
C GLY A 262 -18.76 16.10 -19.81
N ASP A 263 -18.80 15.16 -18.86
CA ASP A 263 -18.09 13.89 -18.95
C ASP A 263 -16.61 14.06 -19.30
N THR A 264 -16.00 15.10 -18.72
CA THR A 264 -14.62 15.51 -18.96
C THR A 264 -13.86 15.53 -17.65
N SER A 265 -12.64 14.99 -17.67
CA SER A 265 -11.73 15.05 -16.55
C SER A 265 -10.92 16.36 -16.58
N TYR A 266 -10.79 16.99 -15.43
CA TYR A 266 -9.98 18.20 -15.21
C TYR A 266 -8.93 17.92 -14.15
N ASN A 267 -7.80 18.61 -14.19
CA ASN A 267 -6.90 18.62 -13.04
C ASN A 267 -7.56 19.39 -11.90
N LEU A 268 -7.37 18.90 -10.67
CA LEU A 268 -7.84 19.50 -9.44
C LEU A 268 -6.66 19.62 -8.49
N GLN A 269 -6.49 20.82 -7.93
CA GLN A 269 -5.63 21.01 -6.78
C GLN A 269 -6.38 21.81 -5.73
N VAL A 270 -6.29 21.38 -4.48
CA VAL A 270 -6.80 22.11 -3.32
C VAL A 270 -5.67 22.25 -2.32
N GLU A 271 -5.48 23.45 -1.81
CA GLU A 271 -4.54 23.74 -0.73
C GLU A 271 -5.32 24.23 0.46
N TYR A 272 -4.93 23.82 1.66
CA TYR A 272 -5.56 24.19 2.93
C TYR A 272 -4.50 24.39 4.01
N TYR A 273 -4.80 25.24 4.99
CA TYR A 273 -4.07 25.26 6.25
C TYR A 273 -4.99 25.50 7.44
N GLU A 274 -4.57 25.00 8.58
CA GLU A 274 -5.10 25.26 9.90
C GLU A 274 -4.04 25.97 10.75
N THR A 275 -4.44 27.01 11.47
CA THR A 275 -3.54 27.69 12.41
C THR A 275 -3.81 27.27 13.83
N THR A 276 -4.99 27.58 14.37
CA THR A 276 -5.38 27.24 15.73
C THR A 276 -6.88 27.04 15.83
N GLY A 277 -7.30 26.04 16.58
CA GLY A 277 -8.70 25.86 16.95
C GLY A 277 -9.33 24.68 16.21
N SER A 278 -10.47 24.91 15.55
CA SER A 278 -11.21 23.82 14.91
C SER A 278 -10.87 23.72 13.43
N ALA A 279 -10.14 22.67 13.07
CA ALA A 279 -9.78 22.37 11.71
C ALA A 279 -10.97 21.82 10.90
N SER A 280 -11.20 22.39 9.72
CA SER A 280 -12.21 21.88 8.78
C SER A 280 -11.95 22.32 7.35
N ALA A 281 -12.21 21.43 6.39
CA ALA A 281 -12.09 21.70 4.97
C ALA A 281 -13.18 20.95 4.18
N PHE A 282 -13.98 21.70 3.45
CA PHE A 282 -15.06 21.19 2.62
C PHE A 282 -14.94 21.75 1.21
N VAL A 283 -14.97 20.88 0.21
CA VAL A 283 -15.07 21.24 -1.21
C VAL A 283 -16.30 20.56 -1.80
N ARG A 284 -17.24 21.38 -2.25
CA ARG A 284 -18.55 20.99 -2.74
C ARG A 284 -18.79 21.63 -4.10
N TRP A 285 -19.78 21.11 -4.83
CA TRP A 285 -20.20 21.69 -6.10
C TRP A 285 -21.71 21.88 -6.16
N THR A 286 -22.16 22.76 -7.03
CA THR A 286 -23.54 22.81 -7.51
C THR A 286 -23.48 22.50 -9.01
N LEU A 287 -24.21 21.47 -9.43
CA LEU A 287 -24.25 21.05 -10.83
C LEU A 287 -25.00 22.10 -11.69
N PRO A 288 -24.77 22.11 -13.02
CA PRO A 288 -25.50 22.99 -13.94
C PRO A 288 -27.02 22.87 -13.77
N GLY A 289 -27.70 24.02 -13.61
CA GLY A 289 -29.15 24.09 -13.44
C GLY A 289 -29.68 23.68 -12.06
N GLN A 290 -28.81 23.28 -11.13
CA GLN A 290 -29.18 22.98 -9.75
C GLN A 290 -29.01 24.20 -8.85
N VAL A 291 -29.75 24.21 -7.73
CA VAL A 291 -29.71 25.30 -6.74
C VAL A 291 -29.08 24.89 -5.42
N SER A 292 -28.89 23.58 -5.19
CA SER A 292 -28.33 23.04 -3.95
C SER A 292 -26.91 22.52 -4.19
N SER A 293 -26.02 22.85 -3.25
CA SER A 293 -24.67 22.30 -3.26
C SER A 293 -24.64 20.89 -2.68
N ALA A 294 -23.79 20.03 -3.24
CA ALA A 294 -23.53 18.67 -2.78
C ALA A 294 -22.03 18.43 -2.63
N VAL A 295 -21.67 17.51 -1.75
CA VAL A 295 -20.30 16.95 -1.67
C VAL A 295 -19.93 16.40 -3.05
N ILE A 296 -18.71 16.69 -3.51
CA ILE A 296 -18.20 16.08 -4.75
C ILE A 296 -18.03 14.59 -4.44
N PRO A 297 -18.80 13.70 -5.08
CA PRO A 297 -18.74 12.30 -4.72
C PRO A 297 -17.41 11.71 -5.17
N THR A 298 -16.89 10.78 -4.40
CA THR A 298 -15.61 10.09 -4.64
C THR A 298 -15.48 9.53 -6.06
N SER A 299 -16.58 9.07 -6.67
CA SER A 299 -16.62 8.65 -8.09
C SER A 299 -16.31 9.75 -9.13
N GLN A 300 -16.15 11.00 -8.71
CA GLN A 300 -15.81 12.15 -9.53
C GLN A 300 -14.44 12.71 -9.17
N LEU A 301 -13.70 12.03 -8.31
CA LEU A 301 -12.35 12.39 -7.89
C LEU A 301 -11.42 11.23 -8.18
N SER A 302 -10.23 11.53 -8.68
CA SER A 302 -9.23 10.50 -8.92
C SER A 302 -7.81 11.00 -8.85
N LEU A 303 -6.87 10.10 -8.61
CA LEU A 303 -5.45 10.41 -8.63
C LEU A 303 -4.97 10.87 -10.04
N PRO A 304 -3.91 11.68 -10.14
CA PRO A 304 -3.31 12.00 -11.42
C PRO A 304 -2.54 10.78 -11.94
N VAL A 305 -2.74 10.41 -13.21
CA VAL A 305 -2.20 9.20 -13.87
C VAL A 305 -0.67 9.04 -13.72
N ASP A 306 0.06 10.14 -13.51
CA ASP A 306 1.53 10.13 -13.39
C ASP A 306 2.04 9.70 -11.99
N LEU A 307 1.17 9.63 -10.96
CA LEU A 307 1.54 9.19 -9.60
C LEU A 307 1.25 7.71 -9.34
N GLU A 308 0.62 6.99 -10.27
CA GLU A 308 -0.02 5.69 -9.98
C GLU A 308 0.25 4.61 -11.02
N THR A 309 1.52 4.17 -11.15
CA THR A 309 1.84 3.03 -12.04
C THR A 309 2.87 2.03 -11.51
N SER A 310 3.55 2.30 -10.39
CA SER A 310 4.51 1.37 -9.80
C SER A 310 3.86 0.57 -8.68
N ALA A 311 3.68 -0.74 -8.89
CA ALA A 311 3.28 -1.63 -7.81
C ALA A 311 4.30 -1.55 -6.66
N PRO A 312 3.83 -1.49 -5.39
CA PRO A 312 4.73 -1.49 -4.25
C PRO A 312 5.59 -2.75 -4.27
N GLN A 313 6.84 -2.63 -3.84
CA GLN A 313 7.81 -3.72 -3.75
C GLN A 313 8.23 -3.93 -2.30
N VAL A 314 8.52 -5.18 -1.97
CA VAL A 314 9.29 -5.49 -0.76
C VAL A 314 10.76 -5.17 -1.03
N THR A 315 11.35 -4.25 -0.28
CA THR A 315 12.78 -3.89 -0.40
C THR A 315 13.66 -4.73 0.52
N ASP A 316 13.17 -5.04 1.72
CA ASP A 316 13.93 -5.76 2.74
C ASP A 316 13.02 -6.61 3.63
N VAL A 317 13.53 -7.75 4.08
CA VAL A 317 12.93 -8.57 5.13
C VAL A 317 13.97 -8.76 6.23
N PHE A 318 13.56 -8.62 7.49
CA PHE A 318 14.45 -8.80 8.64
C PHE A 318 13.85 -9.76 9.66
N GLY A 319 14.71 -10.62 10.22
CA GLY A 319 14.44 -11.28 11.50
C GLY A 319 14.84 -10.34 12.64
N ALA A 320 13.97 -10.12 13.61
CA ALA A 320 14.20 -9.18 14.70
C ALA A 320 13.71 -9.74 16.04
N SER A 321 13.99 -9.00 17.10
CA SER A 321 13.57 -9.31 18.46
C SER A 321 13.20 -8.05 19.21
N ALA A 322 12.06 -8.08 19.89
CA ALA A 322 11.63 -7.01 20.81
C ALA A 322 12.55 -6.89 22.05
N HIS A 323 13.43 -7.86 22.27
CA HIS A 323 14.34 -7.91 23.43
C HIS A 323 15.76 -7.41 23.10
N TRP A 324 16.08 -7.16 21.83
CA TRP A 324 17.40 -6.65 21.46
C TRP A 324 17.56 -5.19 21.89
N THR A 325 18.74 -4.89 22.43
CA THR A 325 19.04 -3.52 22.87
C THR A 325 19.25 -2.60 21.67
N PRO A 326 18.94 -1.29 21.78
CA PRO A 326 19.24 -0.33 20.71
C PRO A 326 20.71 -0.35 20.28
N ALA A 327 21.64 -0.50 21.24
CA ALA A 327 23.06 -0.60 20.94
C ALA A 327 23.41 -1.83 20.08
N PHE A 328 22.79 -2.98 20.35
CA PHE A 328 22.95 -4.19 19.53
C PHE A 328 22.38 -4.00 18.12
N ILE A 329 21.20 -3.42 18.00
CA ILE A 329 20.57 -3.11 16.70
C ILE A 329 21.45 -2.14 15.89
N ASP A 330 21.98 -1.10 16.52
CA ASP A 330 22.92 -0.17 15.89
C ASP A 330 24.20 -0.89 15.46
N HIS A 331 24.71 -1.81 16.28
CA HIS A 331 25.87 -2.61 15.92
C HIS A 331 25.61 -3.48 14.69
N LEU A 332 24.47 -4.18 14.59
CA LEU A 332 24.08 -4.93 13.38
C LEU A 332 24.12 -4.04 12.12
N ARG A 333 23.57 -2.82 12.22
CA ARG A 333 23.59 -1.83 11.14
C ARG A 333 25.01 -1.45 10.73
N THR A 334 25.87 -1.12 11.70
CA THR A 334 27.26 -0.73 11.41
C THR A 334 28.09 -1.85 10.78
N GLN A 335 27.73 -3.12 11.04
CA GLN A 335 28.35 -4.29 10.43
C GLN A 335 27.73 -4.67 9.07
N GLY A 336 26.69 -3.96 8.62
CA GLY A 336 25.98 -4.28 7.38
C GLY A 336 25.19 -5.60 7.45
N LEU A 337 24.84 -6.05 8.67
CA LEU A 337 24.10 -7.31 8.89
C LEU A 337 22.58 -7.12 8.78
N GLY A 338 22.10 -5.87 8.82
CA GLY A 338 20.70 -5.50 8.66
C GLY A 338 20.39 -4.20 9.39
N ASP A 339 19.19 -3.67 9.20
CA ASP A 339 18.75 -2.40 9.77
C ASP A 339 17.49 -2.62 10.59
N GLY A 340 17.58 -2.44 11.91
CA GLY A 340 16.46 -2.74 12.81
C GLY A 340 16.17 -4.23 13.03
N GLY A 341 17.00 -5.10 12.46
CA GLY A 341 16.97 -6.55 12.51
C GLY A 341 18.13 -7.15 11.71
N VAL A 342 18.22 -8.47 11.62
CA VAL A 342 19.16 -9.15 10.71
C VAL A 342 18.50 -9.39 9.35
N ALA A 343 19.20 -9.06 8.26
CA ALA A 343 18.68 -9.15 6.91
C ALA A 343 18.43 -10.60 6.48
N VAL A 344 17.28 -10.82 5.86
CA VAL A 344 16.85 -12.10 5.28
C VAL A 344 16.72 -11.90 3.77
N PRO A 345 17.36 -12.74 2.93
CA PRO A 345 17.27 -12.57 1.48
C PRO A 345 15.84 -12.67 0.96
N LEU A 346 15.45 -11.70 0.15
CA LEU A 346 14.17 -11.68 -0.56
C LEU A 346 14.04 -12.86 -1.52
N GLY A 347 12.98 -13.67 -1.40
CA GLY A 347 12.82 -14.86 -2.26
C GLY A 347 13.80 -16.00 -1.95
N GLY A 348 14.65 -15.82 -0.94
CA GLY A 348 15.79 -16.68 -0.67
C GLY A 348 15.75 -17.32 0.71
N THR A 349 16.90 -17.83 1.14
CA THR A 349 17.08 -18.47 2.45
C THR A 349 18.19 -17.76 3.20
N SER A 350 17.96 -17.43 4.48
CA SER A 350 18.97 -16.79 5.34
C SER A 350 20.18 -17.71 5.60
N SER A 351 21.28 -17.10 6.05
CA SER A 351 22.27 -17.84 6.85
C SER A 351 21.62 -18.38 8.13
N VAL A 352 22.31 -19.28 8.83
CA VAL A 352 21.83 -19.73 10.14
C VAL A 352 21.95 -18.58 11.14
N LEU A 353 20.84 -18.25 11.79
CA LEU A 353 20.74 -17.19 12.76
C LEU A 353 20.85 -17.80 14.17
N PRO A 354 21.80 -17.34 15.03
CA PRO A 354 22.08 -17.99 16.31
C PRO A 354 21.23 -17.50 17.49
N TRP A 355 20.44 -16.44 17.31
CA TRP A 355 19.79 -15.75 18.43
C TRP A 355 18.64 -16.55 19.06
N SER A 356 18.39 -16.29 20.35
CA SER A 356 17.45 -17.06 21.19
C SER A 356 16.03 -16.51 21.23
N ASN A 357 15.85 -15.27 20.79
CA ASN A 357 14.67 -14.46 21.04
C ASN A 357 14.11 -13.81 19.76
N LEU A 358 14.38 -14.40 18.59
CA LEU A 358 13.89 -13.90 17.30
C LEU A 358 12.37 -14.08 17.21
N ASN A 359 11.64 -13.07 17.67
CA ASN A 359 10.18 -13.08 17.81
C ASN A 359 9.49 -11.98 16.98
N GLN A 360 10.22 -11.30 16.10
CA GLN A 360 9.66 -10.32 15.20
C GLN A 360 10.11 -10.57 13.76
N ILE A 361 9.20 -10.35 12.83
CA ILE A 361 9.49 -10.25 11.40
C ILE A 361 9.22 -8.81 10.99
N ARG A 362 10.19 -8.18 10.32
CA ARG A 362 10.03 -6.84 9.76
C ARG A 362 10.11 -6.90 8.25
N VAL A 363 9.21 -6.22 7.57
CA VAL A 363 9.18 -6.12 6.10
C VAL A 363 9.15 -4.65 5.74
N ARG A 364 10.12 -4.21 4.93
CA ARG A 364 10.23 -2.84 4.42
C ARG A 364 9.74 -2.78 2.98
N PHE A 365 9.03 -1.69 2.67
CA PHE A 365 8.46 -1.42 1.37
C PHE A 365 9.10 -0.17 0.74
N ASP A 366 9.04 -0.06 -0.59
CA ASP A 366 9.49 1.13 -1.33
C ASP A 366 8.42 2.25 -1.36
N SER A 367 7.17 1.91 -1.07
CA SER A 367 6.04 2.83 -0.92
C SER A 367 5.07 2.35 0.18
N ASP A 368 4.14 3.22 0.56
CA ASP A 368 3.13 2.91 1.58
C ASP A 368 2.17 1.81 1.12
N VAL A 369 1.79 0.92 2.03
CA VAL A 369 0.97 -0.25 1.74
C VAL A 369 -0.16 -0.45 2.75
N ILE A 370 -1.31 -0.91 2.25
CA ILE A 370 -2.39 -1.46 3.05
C ILE A 370 -1.99 -2.90 3.42
N VAL A 371 -1.51 -3.04 4.66
CA VAL A 371 -1.06 -4.32 5.22
C VAL A 371 -1.48 -4.43 6.68
N GLY A 372 -1.83 -5.63 7.11
CA GLY A 372 -2.27 -5.94 8.46
C GLY A 372 -1.68 -7.22 9.04
N ALA A 373 -2.11 -7.55 10.26
CA ALA A 373 -1.62 -8.72 11.00
C ALA A 373 -1.83 -10.04 10.23
N ASP A 374 -2.96 -10.17 9.53
CA ASP A 374 -3.36 -11.38 8.80
C ASP A 374 -2.65 -11.54 7.44
N ASP A 375 -1.96 -10.51 6.97
CA ASP A 375 -1.26 -10.52 5.68
C ASP A 375 0.12 -11.19 5.75
N LEU A 376 0.58 -11.62 6.94
CA LEU A 376 1.81 -12.39 7.09
C LEU A 376 1.53 -13.76 7.69
N THR A 377 2.06 -14.79 7.03
CA THR A 377 2.10 -16.15 7.56
C THR A 377 3.53 -16.56 7.87
N VAL A 378 3.72 -17.20 9.03
CA VAL A 378 5.02 -17.73 9.45
C VAL A 378 4.81 -19.18 9.92
N GLY A 379 5.39 -20.12 9.19
CA GLY A 379 5.31 -21.55 9.48
C GLY A 379 6.64 -22.23 9.21
N GLY A 380 7.06 -23.13 10.10
CA GLY A 380 8.30 -23.87 10.03
C GLY A 380 8.14 -25.38 10.00
N VAL A 381 9.27 -26.09 10.02
CA VAL A 381 9.32 -27.55 10.00
C VAL A 381 8.98 -28.12 11.38
N ASN A 382 9.49 -27.50 12.45
CA ASN A 382 9.24 -27.93 13.82
C ASN A 382 7.98 -27.28 14.40
N VAL A 383 7.65 -26.05 13.99
CA VAL A 383 6.44 -25.34 14.41
C VAL A 383 5.59 -25.01 13.18
N ALA A 384 4.43 -25.66 13.04
CA ALA A 384 3.59 -25.50 11.85
C ALA A 384 3.10 -24.06 11.62
N SER A 385 2.85 -23.31 12.69
CA SER A 385 2.49 -21.88 12.63
C SER A 385 2.94 -21.18 13.91
N TYR A 386 3.69 -20.09 13.77
CA TYR A 386 4.22 -19.33 14.90
C TYR A 386 3.18 -18.35 15.51
N GLY A 387 2.06 -18.13 14.83
CA GLY A 387 1.00 -17.19 15.24
C GLY A 387 1.46 -15.72 15.27
N ILE A 388 0.56 -14.78 15.00
CA ILE A 388 0.81 -13.35 15.12
C ILE A 388 0.05 -12.83 16.34
N VAL A 389 0.75 -12.17 17.28
CA VAL A 389 0.17 -11.59 18.50
C VAL A 389 0.25 -10.06 18.56
N GLY A 390 0.98 -9.46 17.62
CA GLY A 390 1.11 -8.01 17.50
C GLY A 390 1.50 -7.62 16.08
N PHE A 391 1.08 -6.43 15.68
CA PHE A 391 1.38 -5.83 14.39
C PHE A 391 1.53 -4.33 14.57
N ASP A 392 2.52 -3.74 13.89
CA ASP A 392 2.78 -2.31 13.84
C ASP A 392 3.30 -1.94 12.44
N TYR A 393 2.99 -0.72 11.98
CA TYR A 393 3.46 -0.20 10.69
C TYR A 393 4.06 1.18 10.89
N ASP A 394 5.36 1.30 10.65
CA ASP A 394 6.09 2.58 10.73
C ASP A 394 6.05 3.27 9.36
N TYR A 395 5.22 4.32 9.26
CA TYR A 395 5.05 5.13 8.06
C TYR A 395 6.28 5.96 7.68
N ALA A 396 7.19 6.24 8.62
CA ALA A 396 8.40 7.00 8.31
C ALA A 396 9.47 6.13 7.63
N THR A 397 9.50 4.84 7.98
CA THR A 397 10.45 3.86 7.42
C THR A 397 9.80 2.85 6.49
N LEU A 398 8.51 3.00 6.21
CA LEU A 398 7.68 2.08 5.42
C LEU A 398 7.90 0.63 5.83
N THR A 399 7.95 0.38 7.14
CA THR A 399 8.34 -0.93 7.68
C THR A 399 7.22 -1.50 8.55
N ALA A 400 6.62 -2.59 8.08
CA ALA A 400 5.69 -3.40 8.86
C ALA A 400 6.44 -4.34 9.81
N THR A 401 5.98 -4.47 11.05
CA THR A 401 6.55 -5.35 12.07
C THR A 401 5.49 -6.27 12.65
N TRP A 402 5.65 -7.57 12.46
CA TRP A 402 4.81 -8.60 13.07
C TRP A 402 5.54 -9.21 14.27
N THR A 403 4.84 -9.32 15.40
CA THR A 403 5.33 -10.00 16.60
C THR A 403 4.71 -11.38 16.69
N LEU A 404 5.57 -12.40 16.80
CA LEU A 404 5.19 -13.80 16.82
C LEU A 404 4.73 -14.23 18.22
N ALA A 405 3.82 -15.22 18.29
CA ALA A 405 3.35 -15.75 19.58
C ALA A 405 4.47 -16.44 20.38
N GLU A 406 5.43 -17.02 19.67
CA GLU A 406 6.66 -17.60 20.23
C GLU A 406 7.87 -17.30 19.32
N PRO A 407 9.09 -17.18 19.89
CA PRO A 407 10.29 -16.94 19.09
C PRO A 407 10.63 -18.15 18.20
N ILE A 408 11.14 -17.87 17.01
CA ILE A 408 11.77 -18.87 16.16
C ILE A 408 13.12 -19.21 16.80
N ALA A 409 13.32 -20.49 17.13
CA ALA A 409 14.52 -20.93 17.86
C ALA A 409 15.37 -21.92 17.07
N PHE A 410 14.83 -23.12 16.80
CA PHE A 410 15.58 -24.20 16.18
C PHE A 410 14.79 -24.79 15.01
N ASP A 411 14.64 -24.00 13.95
CA ASP A 411 13.69 -24.28 12.87
C ASP A 411 14.08 -23.63 11.53
N ARG A 412 13.46 -24.11 10.46
CA ARG A 412 13.42 -23.48 9.14
C ARG A 412 12.02 -22.93 8.91
N ALA A 413 11.83 -21.65 9.18
CA ALA A 413 10.54 -20.97 9.05
C ALA A 413 10.41 -20.29 7.69
N THR A 414 9.34 -20.57 6.97
CA THR A 414 8.90 -19.80 5.81
C THR A 414 8.09 -18.61 6.29
N VAL A 415 8.52 -17.41 5.89
CA VAL A 415 7.83 -16.14 6.06
C VAL A 415 7.21 -15.79 4.72
N ALA A 416 5.89 -15.69 4.65
CA ALA A 416 5.17 -15.38 3.42
C ALA A 416 4.17 -14.24 3.62
N LEU A 417 4.32 -13.21 2.80
CA LEU A 417 3.43 -12.06 2.70
C LEU A 417 2.29 -12.36 1.72
N ALA A 418 1.08 -11.94 2.05
CA ALA A 418 -0.09 -12.16 1.22
C ALA A 418 -0.01 -11.33 -0.08
N PRO A 419 -0.38 -11.91 -1.23
CA PRO A 419 -0.44 -11.17 -2.50
C PRO A 419 -1.60 -10.16 -2.55
N THR A 420 -2.45 -10.16 -1.53
CA THR A 420 -3.56 -9.21 -1.34
C THR A 420 -3.12 -7.87 -0.75
N VAL A 421 -1.87 -7.77 -0.29
CA VAL A 421 -1.29 -6.47 0.12
C VAL A 421 -1.26 -5.57 -1.11
N THR A 422 -1.74 -4.35 -0.94
CA THR A 422 -1.73 -3.33 -2.00
C THR A 422 -1.16 -2.03 -1.49
N ASP A 423 -0.83 -1.10 -2.36
CA ASP A 423 -0.72 0.31 -1.97
C ASP A 423 -2.11 0.93 -1.77
N LEU A 424 -2.14 2.21 -1.42
CA LEU A 424 -3.37 3.00 -1.27
C LEU A 424 -4.13 3.21 -2.59
N ALA A 425 -3.51 2.88 -3.73
CA ALA A 425 -4.13 2.90 -5.04
C ALA A 425 -4.56 1.51 -5.53
N TYR A 426 -4.45 0.49 -4.68
CA TYR A 426 -4.81 -0.89 -4.95
C TYR A 426 -3.93 -1.61 -5.99
N ASN A 427 -2.72 -1.12 -6.26
CA ASN A 427 -1.73 -1.91 -6.98
C ASN A 427 -1.26 -3.05 -6.07
N SER A 428 -1.40 -4.30 -6.53
CA SER A 428 -0.96 -5.47 -5.77
C SER A 428 0.56 -5.47 -5.59
N ILE A 429 1.00 -5.83 -4.38
CA ILE A 429 2.40 -5.98 -4.03
C ILE A 429 3.13 -6.88 -5.04
N ALA A 430 4.28 -6.42 -5.48
CA ALA A 430 5.12 -7.12 -6.43
C ALA A 430 6.48 -7.47 -5.82
N GLY A 431 7.22 -8.33 -6.52
CA GLY A 431 8.46 -8.91 -6.05
C GLY A 431 8.26 -10.24 -5.31
N PRO A 432 9.34 -10.80 -4.74
CA PRO A 432 9.28 -12.05 -4.01
C PRO A 432 8.57 -11.86 -2.67
N LEU A 433 7.43 -12.54 -2.50
CA LEU A 433 6.58 -12.43 -1.30
C LEU A 433 6.87 -13.49 -0.24
N SER A 434 7.96 -14.24 -0.37
CA SER A 434 8.30 -15.32 0.56
C SER A 434 9.81 -15.45 0.75
N SER A 435 10.23 -15.66 1.99
CA SER A 435 11.62 -15.93 2.37
C SER A 435 11.70 -17.03 3.43
N VAL A 436 12.85 -17.70 3.51
CA VAL A 436 13.10 -18.74 4.52
C VAL A 436 14.10 -18.25 5.55
N VAL A 437 13.69 -18.25 6.82
CA VAL A 437 14.51 -17.91 7.99
C VAL A 437 15.00 -19.21 8.63
N ARG A 438 16.31 -19.38 8.72
CA ARG A 438 16.97 -20.50 9.40
C ARG A 438 17.46 -20.04 10.75
N VAL A 439 16.90 -20.56 11.84
CA VAL A 439 17.35 -20.24 13.19
C VAL A 439 17.84 -21.51 13.86
N ALA A 440 19.06 -21.47 14.37
CA ALA A 440 19.63 -22.51 15.23
C ALA A 440 20.19 -21.82 16.47
N THR A 441 19.35 -21.62 17.49
CA THR A 441 19.73 -20.89 18.70
C THR A 441 20.99 -21.48 19.35
N GLY A 442 22.11 -20.76 19.30
CA GLY A 442 23.41 -21.21 19.83
C GLY A 442 24.47 -21.63 18.80
N ASP A 443 24.12 -21.74 17.52
CA ASP A 443 25.04 -22.04 16.42
C ASP A 443 25.80 -20.76 16.00
N VAL A 444 26.79 -20.38 16.78
CA VAL A 444 27.57 -19.14 16.58
C VAL A 444 28.52 -19.22 15.38
N THR A 445 28.75 -20.42 14.85
CA THR A 445 29.57 -20.68 13.65
C THR A 445 28.76 -20.66 12.35
N GLY A 446 27.46 -20.92 12.45
CA GLY A 446 26.48 -20.85 11.37
C GLY A 446 26.43 -22.10 10.49
N ASP A 447 26.95 -23.24 10.95
CA ASP A 447 27.07 -24.47 10.15
C ASP A 447 25.80 -25.36 10.18
N GLY A 448 24.84 -25.03 11.04
CA GLY A 448 23.57 -25.71 11.24
C GLY A 448 23.59 -26.75 12.35
N THR A 449 24.69 -26.90 13.09
CA THR A 449 24.84 -27.77 14.25
C THR A 449 25.32 -26.97 15.46
N ILE A 450 25.01 -27.44 16.67
CA ILE A 450 25.56 -26.85 17.89
C ILE A 450 26.58 -27.82 18.48
N ASP A 451 27.87 -27.50 18.35
CA ASP A 451 28.95 -28.42 18.70
C ASP A 451 30.12 -27.75 19.46
N LEU A 452 31.25 -28.47 19.54
CA LEU A 452 32.43 -28.00 20.25
C LEU A 452 33.06 -26.75 19.62
N ALA A 453 32.91 -26.55 18.31
CA ALA A 453 33.38 -25.36 17.60
C ALA A 453 32.61 -24.12 18.06
N ASP A 454 31.29 -24.21 18.21
CA ASP A 454 30.47 -23.13 18.74
C ASP A 454 30.88 -22.76 20.17
N ARG A 455 31.03 -23.77 21.03
CA ARG A 455 31.47 -23.57 22.41
C ARG A 455 32.83 -22.87 22.47
N THR A 456 33.79 -23.32 21.66
CA THR A 456 35.14 -22.76 21.62
C THR A 456 35.11 -21.30 21.14
N SER A 457 34.30 -21.02 20.12
CA SER A 457 34.08 -19.68 19.56
C SER A 457 33.44 -18.74 20.60
N GLY A 458 32.39 -19.17 21.29
CA GLY A 458 31.73 -18.39 22.34
C GLY A 458 32.64 -18.10 23.53
N LEU A 459 33.36 -19.11 24.04
CA LEU A 459 34.29 -18.95 25.17
C LEU A 459 35.46 -17.98 24.86
N ALA A 460 35.90 -17.92 23.60
CA ALA A 460 36.97 -17.01 23.18
C ALA A 460 36.56 -15.52 23.25
N ALA A 461 35.26 -15.23 23.21
CA ALA A 461 34.71 -13.88 23.25
C ALA A 461 34.00 -13.55 24.58
N GLN A 462 34.09 -14.42 25.58
CA GLN A 462 33.39 -14.21 26.84
C GLN A 462 33.85 -12.94 27.56
N PHE A 463 32.89 -12.21 28.13
CA PHE A 463 33.06 -10.92 28.78
C PHE A 463 33.61 -9.85 27.82
N THR A 464 33.14 -9.88 26.57
CA THR A 464 33.38 -8.80 25.61
C THR A 464 32.06 -8.11 25.31
N SER A 465 32.13 -6.82 24.99
CA SER A 465 30.97 -6.00 24.67
C SER A 465 31.18 -5.32 23.31
N ILE A 466 30.12 -4.72 22.78
CA ILE A 466 30.19 -3.89 21.58
C ILE A 466 31.36 -2.90 21.68
N GLY A 467 32.18 -2.83 20.62
CA GLY A 467 33.40 -2.02 20.54
C GLY A 467 34.69 -2.78 20.90
N HIS A 468 34.59 -3.97 21.49
CA HIS A 468 35.76 -4.83 21.72
C HIS A 468 36.14 -5.61 20.45
N ALA A 469 37.44 -5.74 20.16
CA ALA A 469 37.93 -6.37 18.92
C ALA A 469 37.50 -7.83 18.69
N ASN A 470 37.18 -8.55 19.78
CA ASN A 470 36.73 -9.95 19.73
C ASN A 470 35.21 -10.12 19.81
N TYR A 471 34.47 -9.01 19.91
CA TYR A 471 33.02 -9.05 19.94
C TYR A 471 32.48 -9.37 18.55
N LEU A 472 31.57 -10.34 18.46
CA LEU A 472 30.83 -10.68 17.24
C LEU A 472 29.35 -10.79 17.60
N ALA A 473 28.47 -10.19 16.79
CA ALA A 473 27.03 -10.23 17.02
C ALA A 473 26.46 -11.66 17.06
N SER A 474 27.07 -12.61 16.34
CA SER A 474 26.66 -14.01 16.35
C SER A 474 26.92 -14.72 17.68
N ARG A 475 27.76 -14.16 18.56
CA ARG A 475 28.11 -14.73 19.88
C ARG A 475 27.33 -14.10 21.03
N ASP A 476 26.68 -12.96 20.78
CA ASP A 476 25.71 -12.34 21.69
C ASP A 476 24.33 -12.90 21.32
N LEU A 477 23.97 -14.02 21.93
CA LEU A 477 22.78 -14.80 21.62
C LEU A 477 21.49 -14.16 22.16
N THR A 478 21.64 -13.25 23.12
CA THR A 478 20.54 -12.49 23.72
C THR A 478 20.31 -11.14 23.03
N GLY A 479 21.33 -10.58 22.39
CA GLY A 479 21.32 -9.25 21.76
C GLY A 479 21.35 -8.11 22.78
N ASP A 480 21.97 -8.33 23.94
CA ASP A 480 22.06 -7.35 25.03
C ASP A 480 23.31 -6.43 24.93
N GLY A 481 24.16 -6.68 23.95
CA GLY A 481 25.39 -5.95 23.67
C GLY A 481 26.62 -6.48 24.43
N VAL A 482 26.48 -7.57 25.20
CA VAL A 482 27.55 -8.14 26.03
C VAL A 482 27.55 -9.67 25.96
N ILE A 483 28.62 -10.24 25.41
CA ILE A 483 28.82 -11.69 25.40
C ILE A 483 29.21 -12.14 26.81
N ASN A 484 28.32 -12.83 27.52
CA ASN A 484 28.51 -13.22 28.91
C ASN A 484 28.04 -14.67 29.20
N LEU A 485 27.77 -14.97 30.47
CA LEU A 485 27.33 -16.31 30.89
C LEU A 485 25.92 -16.64 30.39
N SER A 486 25.07 -15.64 30.21
CA SER A 486 23.71 -15.80 29.68
C SER A 486 23.74 -16.38 28.27
N ASP A 487 24.63 -15.90 27.40
CA ASP A 487 24.81 -16.44 26.05
C ASP A 487 25.38 -17.86 26.10
N LEU A 488 26.39 -18.09 26.93
CA LEU A 488 27.02 -19.41 27.02
C LEU A 488 26.04 -20.48 27.54
N VAL A 489 25.11 -20.12 28.43
CA VAL A 489 24.07 -21.02 28.92
C VAL A 489 23.07 -21.37 27.80
N ILE A 490 22.71 -20.42 26.95
CA ILE A 490 21.82 -20.68 25.79
C ILE A 490 22.47 -21.71 24.85
N LEU A 491 23.74 -21.50 24.50
CA LEU A 491 24.50 -22.44 23.68
C LEU A 491 24.54 -23.83 24.34
N GLN A 492 24.82 -23.88 25.64
CA GLN A 492 24.95 -25.15 26.35
C GLN A 492 23.65 -25.94 26.45
N GLN A 493 22.50 -25.27 26.55
CA GLN A 493 21.20 -25.93 26.67
C GLN A 493 20.81 -26.71 25.42
N ARG A 494 21.39 -26.38 24.26
CA ARG A 494 21.05 -26.97 22.95
C ARG A 494 22.21 -27.71 22.31
N PHE A 495 23.25 -28.03 23.08
CA PHE A 495 24.42 -28.74 22.59
C PHE A 495 24.03 -30.08 21.95
N GLY A 496 24.46 -30.31 20.71
CA GLY A 496 24.15 -31.49 19.91
C GLY A 496 22.88 -31.40 19.07
N GLU A 497 22.12 -30.29 19.12
CA GLU A 497 20.98 -30.09 18.21
C GLU A 497 21.47 -29.80 16.77
N THR A 498 20.71 -30.23 15.75
CA THR A 498 21.02 -30.00 14.32
C THR A 498 19.80 -29.48 13.58
N LEU A 499 19.93 -28.36 12.88
CA LEU A 499 18.83 -27.65 12.21
C LEU A 499 18.01 -28.63 11.34
N PRO A 500 16.67 -28.64 11.45
CA PRO A 500 15.84 -29.63 10.75
C PRO A 500 16.10 -29.60 9.24
N ALA A 501 15.97 -30.75 8.58
CA ALA A 501 16.08 -30.84 7.13
C ALA A 501 14.94 -30.03 6.46
N ALA A 502 15.17 -29.51 5.26
CA ALA A 502 14.11 -28.88 4.49
C ALA A 502 12.98 -29.92 4.23
N GLY A 503 11.73 -29.52 4.46
CA GLY A 503 10.57 -30.34 4.09
C GLY A 503 10.52 -30.61 2.58
N PRO A 504 9.76 -31.61 2.12
CA PRO A 504 9.56 -31.83 0.69
C PRO A 504 9.00 -30.54 0.06
N SER A 505 9.68 -30.01 -0.96
CA SER A 505 9.20 -28.86 -1.73
C SER A 505 7.81 -29.17 -2.28
N ALA A 506 6.86 -28.24 -2.11
CA ALA A 506 5.55 -28.31 -2.73
C ALA A 506 5.71 -28.21 -4.26
N ALA A 507 6.00 -29.34 -4.90
CA ALA A 507 5.91 -29.49 -6.34
C ALA A 507 4.45 -29.27 -6.76
N ALA A 508 4.29 -28.53 -7.86
CA ALA A 508 3.03 -28.21 -8.52
C ALA A 508 2.00 -29.34 -8.41
N SER A 509 0.76 -28.96 -8.04
CA SER A 509 -0.42 -29.81 -7.89
C SER A 509 -0.53 -30.88 -8.98
N ALA A 510 0.02 -32.06 -8.71
CA ALA A 510 -0.26 -33.25 -9.48
C ALA A 510 -1.54 -33.86 -8.91
N VAL A 511 -2.59 -33.87 -9.73
CA VAL A 511 -3.87 -34.56 -9.51
C VAL A 511 -3.60 -35.98 -9.04
N LEU A 512 -3.94 -36.27 -7.77
CA LEU A 512 -3.84 -37.61 -7.21
C LEU A 512 -5.23 -38.22 -7.08
N VAL A 513 -5.49 -39.14 -8.03
CA VAL A 513 -6.60 -40.08 -8.02
C VAL A 513 -6.48 -40.98 -6.79
N HIS A 514 -7.59 -41.09 -6.07
CA HIS A 514 -7.77 -41.83 -4.83
C HIS A 514 -7.30 -43.29 -4.92
N ARG A 515 -6.39 -43.71 -4.03
CA ARG A 515 -6.23 -45.14 -3.68
C ARG A 515 -5.81 -45.32 -2.23
N VAL A 516 -6.70 -45.93 -1.46
CA VAL A 516 -6.56 -46.33 -0.05
C VAL A 516 -5.63 -47.54 0.07
N VAL A 517 -4.65 -47.50 0.99
CA VAL A 517 -4.09 -48.67 1.69
C VAL A 517 -3.67 -48.28 3.12
N ALA A 518 -3.87 -49.22 4.05
CA ALA A 518 -3.84 -49.11 5.51
C ALA A 518 -2.46 -49.16 6.20
N ASP A 519 -2.46 -48.63 7.42
CA ASP A 519 -1.67 -48.89 8.65
C ASP A 519 -0.22 -49.40 8.61
N ALA A 520 0.63 -48.70 9.38
CA ALA A 520 1.53 -49.30 10.37
C ALA A 520 1.99 -48.26 11.42
N GLU A 521 1.68 -48.53 12.69
CA GLU A 521 2.14 -47.80 13.88
C GLU A 521 3.66 -47.89 14.08
N ARG A 522 4.28 -46.83 14.62
CA ARG A 522 5.51 -46.97 15.43
C ARG A 522 5.60 -45.90 16.52
N THR A 523 5.45 -46.35 17.76
CA THR A 523 5.62 -45.58 19.01
C THR A 523 7.10 -45.42 19.38
N THR A 524 7.52 -44.21 19.79
CA THR A 524 8.63 -44.01 20.74
C THR A 524 8.33 -42.84 21.67
N SER A 525 8.21 -43.14 22.96
CA SER A 525 7.95 -42.21 24.06
C SER A 525 9.24 -41.50 24.49
N ALA A 526 9.30 -40.17 24.44
CA ALA A 526 10.29 -39.35 25.13
C ALA A 526 9.69 -38.78 26.43
N ARG A 527 10.40 -38.97 27.56
CA ARG A 527 9.98 -38.49 28.89
C ARG A 527 10.23 -36.97 29.04
N PRO A 528 9.34 -36.22 29.71
CA PRO A 528 9.53 -34.79 29.94
C PRO A 528 10.50 -34.53 31.12
N ILE A 529 11.48 -33.67 30.91
CA ILE A 529 12.37 -33.15 31.97
C ILE A 529 11.70 -31.91 32.61
N ARG A 530 11.63 -31.89 33.94
CA ARG A 530 10.89 -30.90 34.75
C ARG A 530 11.44 -29.47 34.61
N ALA A 531 10.57 -28.56 34.18
CA ALA A 531 10.80 -27.11 34.00
C ALA A 531 11.09 -26.30 35.28
N SER A 532 11.01 -26.87 36.49
CA SER A 532 10.97 -26.09 37.73
C SER A 532 12.34 -25.70 38.31
N ARG A 533 13.46 -26.29 37.86
CA ARG A 533 14.81 -25.94 38.35
C ARG A 533 15.51 -24.85 37.52
N VAL A 534 15.05 -24.60 36.29
CA VAL A 534 15.71 -23.72 35.30
C VAL A 534 15.52 -22.23 35.63
N ALA A 535 14.31 -21.83 36.04
CA ALA A 535 13.98 -20.43 36.32
C ALA A 535 14.72 -19.83 37.54
N THR A 536 15.16 -20.67 38.48
CA THR A 536 15.88 -20.21 39.69
C THR A 536 17.37 -19.98 39.39
N ALA A 537 17.97 -20.76 38.48
CA ALA A 537 19.36 -20.59 38.05
C ALA A 537 19.56 -19.32 37.23
N GLN A 538 18.64 -19.02 36.29
CA GLN A 538 18.71 -17.81 35.46
C GLN A 538 18.66 -16.50 36.28
N ARG A 539 17.84 -16.45 37.35
CA ARG A 539 17.74 -15.26 38.21
C ARG A 539 18.99 -15.03 39.07
N ALA A 540 19.66 -16.10 39.49
CA ALA A 540 20.90 -16.00 40.26
C ALA A 540 22.09 -15.55 39.40
N VAL A 541 22.16 -16.01 38.14
CA VAL A 541 23.20 -15.64 37.16
C VAL A 541 23.08 -14.16 36.76
N ALA A 542 21.87 -13.67 36.48
CA ALA A 542 21.62 -12.26 36.14
C ALA A 542 21.99 -11.25 37.26
N ALA A 543 22.04 -11.68 38.52
CA ALA A 543 22.49 -10.85 39.64
C ALA A 543 24.03 -10.79 39.76
N ILE A 544 24.70 -11.91 39.48
CA ILE A 544 26.17 -12.00 39.43
C ILE A 544 26.69 -11.18 38.23
N ASP A 545 26.04 -11.28 37.07
CA ASP A 545 26.43 -10.56 35.85
C ASP A 545 26.25 -9.04 35.96
N ARG A 546 25.19 -8.55 36.62
CA ARG A 546 25.04 -7.11 36.90
C ARG A 546 26.17 -6.56 37.75
N THR A 547 26.67 -7.35 38.69
CA THR A 547 27.78 -6.94 39.58
C THR A 547 29.10 -6.92 38.82
N ILE A 548 29.35 -7.91 37.95
CA ILE A 548 30.57 -7.99 37.13
C ILE A 548 30.57 -6.93 36.02
N GLY A 549 29.43 -6.69 35.36
CA GLY A 549 29.28 -5.67 34.32
C GLY A 549 29.54 -4.25 34.82
N GLN A 550 29.08 -3.94 36.04
CA GLN A 550 29.38 -2.67 36.72
C GLN A 550 30.89 -2.51 37.02
N GLU A 551 31.56 -3.58 37.45
CA GLU A 551 33.01 -3.57 37.71
C GLU A 551 33.85 -3.45 36.42
N THR A 552 33.43 -4.07 35.30
CA THR A 552 34.14 -3.96 34.02
C THR A 552 33.99 -2.61 33.33
N ASN A 553 32.84 -1.93 33.47
CA ASN A 553 32.65 -0.56 32.98
C ASN A 553 33.49 0.44 33.76
N ALA A 554 33.67 0.25 35.07
CA ALA A 554 34.57 1.07 35.89
C ALA A 554 36.07 0.91 35.53
N VAL A 555 36.44 -0.21 34.88
CA VAL A 555 37.82 -0.47 34.43
C VAL A 555 38.14 0.26 33.11
N ALA A 556 37.14 0.54 32.27
CA ALA A 556 37.30 1.41 31.10
C ALA A 556 37.66 2.86 31.51
N GLU A 557 37.33 3.25 32.74
CA GLU A 557 37.66 4.56 33.35
C GLU A 557 38.96 4.56 34.20
N GLY A 558 39.78 3.50 34.15
CA GLY A 558 41.19 3.57 34.59
C GLY A 558 41.58 2.85 35.89
N THR A 559 41.09 1.62 36.12
CA THR A 559 41.63 0.75 37.20
C THR A 559 42.15 -0.61 36.70
N SER A 560 43.10 -1.20 37.43
CA SER A 560 44.17 -2.06 36.91
C SER A 560 43.77 -3.39 36.22
N LYS A 561 44.54 -3.77 35.18
CA LYS A 561 44.46 -5.03 34.41
C LYS A 561 44.47 -6.33 35.24
N LEU A 562 44.92 -6.30 36.50
CA LEU A 562 44.97 -7.48 37.37
C LEU A 562 43.60 -7.92 37.89
N THR A 563 42.66 -6.98 38.08
CA THR A 563 41.33 -7.26 38.63
C THR A 563 40.47 -8.03 37.62
N ALA A 564 40.52 -7.61 36.34
CA ALA A 564 39.84 -8.29 35.23
C ALA A 564 40.35 -9.73 35.01
N HIS A 565 41.65 -9.99 35.18
CA HIS A 565 42.20 -11.34 35.01
C HIS A 565 41.79 -12.29 36.15
N ARG A 566 41.71 -11.79 37.40
CA ARG A 566 41.16 -12.55 38.54
C ARG A 566 39.68 -12.85 38.36
N ALA A 567 38.87 -11.87 37.94
CA ALA A 567 37.45 -12.06 37.66
C ALA A 567 37.23 -13.13 36.58
N ARG A 568 37.98 -13.07 35.46
CA ARG A 568 37.96 -14.08 34.38
C ARG A 568 38.30 -15.48 34.88
N ARG A 569 39.27 -15.62 35.79
CA ARG A 569 39.68 -16.93 36.34
C ARG A 569 38.63 -17.51 37.30
N ILE A 570 37.99 -16.67 38.12
CA ILE A 570 36.91 -17.09 39.03
C ILE A 570 35.67 -17.48 38.24
N ALA A 571 35.32 -16.71 37.20
CA ALA A 571 34.21 -17.04 36.31
C ALA A 571 34.46 -18.34 35.54
N ARG A 572 35.68 -18.55 35.01
CA ARG A 572 36.06 -19.81 34.36
C ARG A 572 35.92 -21.01 35.29
N ALA A 573 36.39 -20.90 36.54
CA ALA A 573 36.23 -21.96 37.53
C ALA A 573 34.76 -22.21 37.91
N ALA A 574 33.91 -21.19 37.93
CA ALA A 574 32.48 -21.34 38.17
C ALA A 574 31.75 -22.02 37.00
N VAL A 575 32.14 -21.69 35.76
CA VAL A 575 31.63 -22.36 34.54
C VAL A 575 32.06 -23.82 34.51
N ASP A 576 33.34 -24.11 34.80
CA ASP A 576 33.86 -25.47 34.84
C ASP A 576 33.17 -26.30 35.94
N ALA A 577 32.85 -25.70 37.09
CA ALA A 577 32.12 -26.37 38.17
C ALA A 577 30.64 -26.65 37.82
N VAL A 578 29.98 -25.79 37.05
CA VAL A 578 28.63 -26.06 36.51
C VAL A 578 28.69 -27.14 35.43
N TRP A 579 29.77 -27.19 34.65
CA TRP A 579 30.01 -28.19 33.61
C TRP A 579 30.18 -29.61 34.17
N ASP A 580 31.05 -29.77 35.18
CA ASP A 580 31.30 -31.06 35.80
C ASP A 580 30.09 -31.59 36.60
N GLY A 581 29.26 -30.68 37.13
CA GLY A 581 28.05 -31.03 37.87
C GLY A 581 26.87 -31.55 37.03
N ALA A 582 26.87 -31.30 35.71
CA ALA A 582 25.77 -31.69 34.80
C ALA A 582 25.92 -33.09 34.18
N GLY A 583 27.04 -33.79 34.42
CA GLY A 583 27.20 -35.21 34.08
C GLY A 583 27.51 -35.51 32.61
N PHE A 584 28.05 -34.56 31.84
CA PHE A 584 28.43 -34.73 30.42
C PHE A 584 29.94 -34.92 30.21
N GLY A 585 30.61 -35.61 31.14
CA GLY A 585 32.05 -35.90 31.03
C GLY A 585 32.35 -37.14 30.20
N ALA A 586 33.15 -36.91 29.14
CA ALA A 586 33.81 -37.84 28.20
C ALA A 586 32.93 -38.48 27.11
#